data_AF-A0A9D0H192-F1
#
_entry.id   AF-A0A9D0H192-F1
#
_cell.length_a   1.000
_cell.length_b   1.000
_cell.length_c   1.000
_cell.angle_alpha   90.00
_cell.angle_beta   90.00
_cell.angle_gamma   90.00
#
_symmetry.space_group_name_H-M   'P 1'
#
loop_
_entity.id
_entity.type
_entity.pdbx_description
1 polymer ?
#
loop_
_entity_poly.entity_id
_entity_poly.type
_entity_poly.pdbx_seq_one_letter_code
_entity_poly.pdbx_strand_id
1 'polypeptide(L)'
;MIEMNVQGITLDPMTNMPIVVLKGKDTDHVLPIWIGVFEANAIAMQLEGITRPRPMTHDLVNSIIDTLNGIVEYIHIHDLKDNTYYAEITIKTQTGQVKIDSRPSDAINIALRSGAPIFVSEEVLQKSQIEDSETDAKEEDLKEWLESIRPEDFGKQSSI
;
A
#
# COMPACT_ATOMS: atom_id res chain seq x y z
N MET A 1 4.67 14.81 5.40
CA MET A 1 4.20 13.41 5.19
C MET A 1 2.69 13.41 5.26
N ILE A 2 2.03 12.73 4.33
CA ILE A 2 0.58 12.72 4.19
C ILE A 2 0.07 11.36 4.65
N GLU A 3 -0.96 11.35 5.50
CA GLU A 3 -1.65 10.12 5.88
C GLU A 3 -2.51 9.64 4.71
N MET A 4 -2.36 8.37 4.33
CA MET A 4 -3.05 7.77 3.21
C MET A 4 -3.88 6.56 3.68
N ASN A 5 -4.98 6.31 2.98
CA ASN A 5 -5.79 5.11 3.13
C ASN A 5 -5.62 4.22 1.90
N VAL A 6 -5.69 2.90 2.10
CA VAL A 6 -5.81 1.97 0.98
C VAL A 6 -7.23 2.07 0.44
N GLN A 7 -7.38 2.65 -0.74
CA GLN A 7 -8.68 2.80 -1.40
C GLN A 7 -9.14 1.47 -1.99
N GLY A 8 -8.20 0.66 -2.48
CA GLY A 8 -8.47 -0.68 -2.99
C GLY A 8 -7.35 -1.20 -3.88
N ILE A 9 -7.65 -2.29 -4.57
CA ILE A 9 -6.76 -2.93 -5.54
C ILE A 9 -7.48 -3.00 -6.88
N THR A 10 -6.74 -2.75 -7.93
CA THR A 10 -7.21 -2.84 -9.31
C THR A 10 -6.13 -3.49 -10.20
N LEU A 11 -6.42 -3.71 -11.48
CA LEU A 11 -5.51 -4.31 -12.44
C LEU A 11 -5.16 -3.30 -13.53
N ASP A 12 -3.87 -3.20 -13.85
CA ASP A 12 -3.41 -2.51 -15.05
C ASP A 12 -4.02 -3.19 -16.29
N PRO A 13 -4.79 -2.47 -17.14
CA PRO A 13 -5.47 -3.07 -18.29
C PRO A 13 -4.51 -3.60 -19.36
N MET A 14 -3.27 -3.11 -19.40
CA MET A 14 -2.27 -3.47 -20.39
C MET A 14 -1.41 -4.65 -19.94
N THR A 15 -1.02 -4.65 -18.66
CA THR A 15 -0.08 -5.64 -18.12
C THR A 15 -0.76 -6.71 -17.27
N ASN A 16 -2.02 -6.49 -16.89
CA ASN A 16 -2.77 -7.27 -15.91
C ASN A 16 -2.05 -7.39 -14.55
N MET A 17 -1.11 -6.48 -14.28
CA MET A 17 -0.43 -6.41 -12.99
C MET A 17 -1.30 -5.69 -11.97
N PRO A 18 -1.36 -6.18 -10.72
CA PRO A 18 -2.09 -5.51 -9.66
C PRO A 18 -1.50 -4.16 -9.28
N ILE A 19 -2.38 -3.19 -9.04
CA ILE A 19 -2.08 -1.86 -8.53
C ILE A 19 -2.83 -1.70 -7.21
N VAL A 20 -2.11 -1.40 -6.13
CA VAL A 20 -2.73 -0.87 -4.90
C VAL A 20 -2.84 0.64 -5.03
N VAL A 21 -4.03 1.17 -4.73
CA VAL A 21 -4.31 2.60 -4.83
C VAL A 21 -4.37 3.18 -3.42
N LEU A 22 -3.46 4.11 -3.12
CA LEU A 22 -3.48 4.88 -1.89
C LEU A 22 -4.13 6.25 -2.15
N LYS A 23 -5.01 6.69 -1.26
CA LYS A 23 -5.64 8.02 -1.32
C LYS A 23 -5.37 8.81 -0.05
N GLY A 24 -5.08 10.09 -0.19
CA GLY A 24 -4.94 11.02 0.93
C GLY A 24 -6.19 11.01 1.81
N LYS A 25 -5.99 10.94 3.13
CA LYS A 25 -7.10 10.94 4.09
C LYS A 25 -7.87 12.26 4.08
N ASP A 26 -7.14 13.37 3.98
CA ASP A 26 -7.66 14.74 4.00
C ASP A 26 -7.20 15.56 2.77
N THR A 27 -6.75 14.88 1.71
CA THR A 27 -6.25 15.51 0.48
C THR A 27 -6.69 14.74 -0.76
N ASP A 28 -6.66 15.39 -1.92
CA ASP A 28 -6.98 14.77 -3.21
C ASP A 28 -5.81 13.98 -3.81
N HIS A 29 -4.73 13.76 -3.05
CA HIS A 29 -3.60 12.97 -3.53
C HIS A 29 -4.00 11.52 -3.74
N VAL A 30 -3.64 10.99 -4.90
CA VAL A 30 -3.76 9.57 -5.24
C VAL A 30 -2.37 9.06 -5.61
N LEU A 31 -2.00 7.88 -5.10
CA LEU A 31 -0.74 7.22 -5.38
C LEU A 31 -1.00 5.76 -5.79
N PRO A 32 -0.89 5.43 -7.08
CA PRO A 32 -0.87 4.05 -7.54
C PRO A 32 0.50 3.40 -7.31
N ILE A 33 0.52 2.16 -6.81
CA ILE A 33 1.75 1.37 -6.66
C ILE A 33 1.51 -0.02 -7.25
N TRP A 34 2.29 -0.38 -8.27
CA TRP A 34 2.29 -1.73 -8.83
C TRP A 34 2.89 -2.71 -7.83
N ILE A 35 2.21 -3.83 -7.60
CA ILE A 35 2.61 -4.86 -6.65
C ILE A 35 2.42 -6.25 -7.26
N GLY A 36 3.08 -7.24 -6.67
CA GLY A 36 2.93 -8.63 -7.10
C GLY A 36 1.55 -9.19 -6.75
N VAL A 37 1.16 -10.24 -7.48
CA VAL A 37 -0.15 -10.92 -7.33
C VAL A 37 -0.36 -11.48 -5.92
N PHE A 38 0.69 -12.02 -5.30
CA PHE A 38 0.58 -12.58 -3.96
C PHE A 38 0.41 -11.51 -2.89
N GLU A 39 1.13 -10.40 -3.03
CA GLU A 39 1.00 -9.26 -2.14
C GLU A 39 -0.38 -8.60 -2.27
N ALA A 40 -0.86 -8.44 -3.50
CA ALA A 40 -2.19 -7.91 -3.79
C ALA A 40 -3.29 -8.78 -3.18
N ASN A 41 -3.22 -10.09 -3.35
CA ASN A 41 -4.19 -11.02 -2.74
C ASN A 41 -4.21 -10.88 -1.20
N ALA A 42 -3.04 -10.78 -0.57
CA ALA A 42 -2.94 -10.61 0.88
C ALA A 42 -3.58 -9.30 1.39
N ILE A 43 -3.51 -8.22 0.61
CA ILE A 43 -4.18 -6.93 0.88
C ILE A 43 -5.68 -7.08 0.66
N ALA A 44 -6.11 -7.64 -0.48
CA ALA A 44 -7.52 -7.80 -0.83
C ALA A 44 -8.28 -8.60 0.24
N MET A 45 -7.74 -9.73 0.66
CA MET A 45 -8.32 -10.54 1.73
C MET A 45 -8.49 -9.75 3.04
N GLN A 46 -7.52 -8.88 3.37
CA GLN A 46 -7.59 -8.06 4.57
C GLN A 46 -8.65 -6.96 4.45
N LEU A 47 -8.77 -6.31 3.30
CA LEU A 47 -9.80 -5.30 3.03
C LEU A 47 -11.21 -5.91 3.03
N GLU A 48 -11.37 -7.13 2.50
CA GLU A 48 -12.63 -7.88 2.49
C GLU A 48 -12.96 -8.50 3.87
N GLY A 49 -12.07 -8.37 4.87
CA GLY A 49 -12.27 -8.92 6.21
C GLY A 49 -12.28 -10.46 6.24
N ILE A 50 -11.67 -11.12 5.26
CA ILE A 50 -11.59 -12.58 5.17
C ILE A 50 -10.62 -13.10 6.23
N THR A 51 -11.15 -13.85 7.20
CA THR A 51 -10.35 -14.51 8.22
C THR A 51 -10.03 -15.96 7.82
N ARG A 52 -8.79 -16.39 8.07
CA ARG A 52 -8.32 -17.75 7.79
C ARG A 52 -8.20 -18.56 9.09
N PRO A 53 -8.41 -19.89 9.05
CA PRO A 53 -8.31 -20.73 10.25
C PRO A 53 -6.88 -20.83 10.83
N ARG A 54 -5.87 -20.46 10.04
CA ARG A 54 -4.47 -20.41 10.43
C ARG A 54 -3.89 -19.06 10.00
N PRO A 55 -2.97 -18.47 10.80
CA PRO A 55 -2.35 -17.19 10.46
C PRO A 55 -1.58 -17.31 9.14
N MET A 56 -1.75 -16.31 8.28
CA MET A 56 -0.94 -16.10 7.09
C MET A 56 0.36 -15.38 7.45
N THR A 57 1.24 -15.15 6.47
CA THR A 57 2.58 -14.58 6.69
C THR A 57 2.53 -13.24 7.45
N HIS A 58 1.68 -12.31 7.05
CA HIS A 58 1.59 -11.00 7.70
C HIS A 58 0.95 -11.09 9.10
N ASP A 59 0.01 -12.01 9.33
CA ASP A 59 -0.54 -12.27 10.67
C ASP A 59 0.55 -12.83 11.60
N LEU A 60 1.38 -13.73 11.08
CA LEU A 60 2.54 -14.28 11.79
C LEU A 60 3.54 -13.17 12.16
N VAL A 61 3.85 -12.27 11.22
CA VAL A 61 4.78 -11.14 11.49
C VAL A 61 4.23 -10.23 12.58
N ASN A 62 2.95 -9.84 12.54
CA ASN A 62 2.33 -9.06 13.61
C ASN A 62 2.37 -9.81 14.95
N SER A 63 2.07 -11.12 14.95
CA SER A 63 2.16 -11.94 16.15
C SER A 63 3.57 -11.96 16.75
N ILE A 64 4.61 -11.98 15.91
CA ILE A 64 6.01 -11.91 16.35
C ILE A 64 6.29 -10.54 16.99
N ILE A 65 5.87 -9.45 16.35
CA ILE A 65 6.04 -8.09 16.87
C ILE A 65 5.36 -7.96 18.24
N ASP A 66 4.09 -8.36 18.33
CA ASP A 66 3.30 -8.30 19.56
C ASP A 66 3.92 -9.16 20.68
N THR A 67 4.36 -10.37 20.35
CA THR A 67 5.01 -11.28 21.33
C THR A 67 6.31 -10.69 21.89
N LEU A 68 7.01 -9.89 21.10
CA LEU A 68 8.21 -9.17 21.53
C LEU A 68 7.90 -7.83 22.22
N ASN A 69 6.62 -7.56 22.51
CA ASN A 69 6.11 -6.29 23.06
C ASN A 69 6.42 -5.08 22.16
N GLY A 70 6.45 -5.30 20.86
CA GLY A 70 6.52 -4.25 19.86
C GLY A 70 5.13 -3.74 19.48
N ILE A 71 5.04 -2.50 19.03
CA ILE A 71 3.82 -1.91 18.47
C ILE A 71 4.20 -1.27 17.14
N VAL A 72 3.55 -1.68 16.04
CA VAL A 72 3.70 -0.98 14.76
C VAL A 72 3.05 0.39 14.90
N GLU A 73 3.85 1.45 14.96
CA GLU A 73 3.33 2.81 15.16
C GLU A 73 2.81 3.40 13.86
N TYR A 74 3.51 3.17 12.76
CA TYR A 74 3.12 3.58 11.42
C TYR A 74 4.05 2.92 10.39
N ILE A 75 3.63 2.96 9.13
CA ILE A 75 4.53 2.69 8.00
C ILE A 75 4.73 3.97 7.19
N HIS A 76 5.90 4.11 6.56
CA HIS A 76 6.27 5.31 5.83
C HIS A 76 6.87 4.95 4.48
N ILE A 77 6.14 5.22 3.39
CA ILE A 77 6.67 5.15 2.03
C ILE A 77 7.43 6.45 1.80
N HIS A 78 8.76 6.38 1.83
CA HIS A 78 9.60 7.55 2.05
C HIS A 78 10.46 7.93 0.85
N ASP A 79 10.65 7.05 -0.12
CA ASP A 79 11.45 7.33 -1.31
C ASP A 79 10.94 6.61 -2.56
N LEU A 80 11.31 7.18 -3.70
CA LEU A 80 11.08 6.66 -5.05
C LEU A 80 12.35 6.92 -5.85
N LYS A 81 12.96 5.83 -6.35
CA LYS A 81 14.18 5.84 -7.15
C LYS A 81 14.07 4.80 -8.24
N ASP A 82 14.34 5.19 -9.49
CA ASP A 82 14.32 4.30 -10.64
C ASP A 82 13.03 3.46 -10.73
N ASN A 83 11.86 4.12 -10.58
CA ASN A 83 10.53 3.50 -10.50
C ASN A 83 10.34 2.48 -9.35
N THR A 84 11.22 2.48 -8.35
CA THR A 84 11.16 1.59 -7.18
C THR A 84 10.83 2.39 -5.93
N TYR A 85 9.69 2.08 -5.33
CA TYR A 85 9.26 2.66 -4.06
C TYR A 85 9.94 1.96 -2.87
N TYR A 86 10.32 2.75 -1.87
CA TYR A 86 10.91 2.29 -0.62
C TYR A 86 10.02 2.66 0.56
N ALA A 87 9.90 1.75 1.53
CA ALA A 87 9.11 1.96 2.73
C ALA A 87 9.85 1.52 3.99
N GLU A 88 9.46 2.10 5.12
CA GLU A 88 9.90 1.70 6.44
C GLU A 88 8.69 1.33 7.30
N ILE A 89 8.84 0.29 8.12
CA ILE A 89 7.92 -0.02 9.22
C ILE A 89 8.54 0.51 10.50
N THR A 90 7.87 1.48 11.14
CA THR A 90 8.32 2.02 12.44
C THR A 90 7.64 1.25 13.57
N ILE A 91 8.45 0.58 14.40
CA ILE A 91 7.98 -0.22 15.53
C ILE A 91 8.50 0.42 16.82
N LYS A 92 7.58 0.71 17.74
CA LYS A 92 7.93 1.06 19.11
C LYS A 92 8.21 -0.19 19.92
N THR A 93 9.32 -0.18 20.63
CA THR A 93 9.73 -1.24 21.55
C THR A 93 10.00 -0.65 22.94
N GLN A 94 10.35 -1.48 23.91
CA GLN A 94 10.71 -1.03 25.26
C GLN A 94 11.98 -0.16 25.28
N THR A 95 12.88 -0.33 24.30
CA THR A 95 14.16 0.39 24.22
C THR A 95 14.12 1.60 23.28
N GLY A 96 12.97 1.87 22.65
CA GLY A 96 12.78 2.98 21.72
C GLY A 96 12.16 2.53 20.39
N GLN A 97 12.21 3.42 19.40
CA GLN A 97 11.73 3.14 18.06
C GLN A 97 12.80 2.40 17.25
N VAL A 98 12.39 1.37 16.52
CA VAL A 98 13.19 0.72 15.48
C VAL A 98 12.50 0.89 14.14
N LYS A 99 13.31 1.07 13.09
CA LYS A 99 12.85 1.19 11.71
C LYS A 99 13.32 -0.03 10.93
N ILE A 100 12.41 -0.64 10.20
CA ILE A 100 12.69 -1.82 9.38
C ILE A 100 12.42 -1.47 7.92
N ASP A 101 13.45 -1.57 7.08
CA ASP A 101 13.33 -1.43 5.63
C ASP A 101 12.34 -2.46 5.06
N SER A 102 11.51 -2.03 4.12
CA SER A 102 10.39 -2.82 3.61
C SER A 102 9.99 -2.39 2.21
N ARG A 103 9.47 -3.34 1.44
CA ARG A 103 8.71 -3.00 0.23
C ARG A 103 7.37 -2.38 0.66
N PRO A 104 6.81 -1.40 -0.08
CA PRO A 104 5.51 -0.82 0.25
C PRO A 104 4.41 -1.87 0.40
N SER A 105 4.41 -2.90 -0.43
CA SER A 105 3.42 -3.98 -0.42
C SER A 105 3.38 -4.74 0.92
N ASP A 106 4.54 -5.00 1.52
CA ASP A 106 4.65 -5.71 2.79
C ASP A 106 4.28 -4.77 3.94
N ALA A 107 4.79 -3.54 3.91
CA ALA A 107 4.47 -2.50 4.90
C ALA A 107 2.97 -2.20 4.97
N ILE A 108 2.30 -2.07 3.82
CA ILE A 108 0.84 -1.89 3.73
C ILE A 108 0.09 -3.09 4.33
N ASN A 109 0.50 -4.32 4.00
CA ASN A 109 -0.12 -5.53 4.56
C ASN A 109 -0.03 -5.61 6.08
N ILE A 110 1.11 -5.19 6.64
CA ILE A 110 1.35 -5.11 8.08
C ILE A 110 0.47 -4.04 8.71
N ALA A 111 0.46 -2.83 8.14
CA ALA A 111 -0.35 -1.70 8.61
C ALA A 111 -1.84 -2.02 8.65
N LEU A 112 -2.39 -2.65 7.60
CA LEU A 112 -3.80 -3.03 7.55
C LEU A 112 -4.20 -4.07 8.61
N ARG A 113 -3.25 -4.88 9.09
CA ARG A 113 -3.49 -5.90 10.13
C ARG A 113 -3.25 -5.38 11.54
N SER A 114 -2.30 -4.46 11.71
CA SER A 114 -2.02 -3.82 13.00
C SER A 114 -2.92 -2.61 13.27
N GLY A 115 -3.62 -2.10 12.25
CA GLY A 115 -4.36 -0.85 12.31
C GLY A 115 -3.46 0.38 12.34
N ALA A 116 -2.17 0.23 12.00
CA ALA A 116 -1.22 1.34 11.99
C ALA A 116 -1.49 2.28 10.81
N PRO A 117 -1.33 3.61 10.99
CA PRO A 117 -1.47 4.57 9.90
C PRO A 117 -0.38 4.39 8.84
N ILE A 118 -0.75 4.71 7.60
CA ILE A 118 0.12 4.68 6.42
C ILE A 118 0.47 6.13 6.08
N PHE A 119 1.77 6.45 6.04
CA PHE A 119 2.26 7.75 5.61
C PHE A 119 3.06 7.66 4.33
N VAL A 120 2.96 8.72 3.52
CA VAL A 120 3.76 8.89 2.31
C VAL A 120 4.48 10.24 2.36
N SER A 121 5.75 10.28 1.96
CA SER A 121 6.49 11.53 1.78
C SER A 121 5.88 12.39 0.67
N GLU A 122 5.79 13.71 0.88
CA GLU A 122 5.36 14.64 -0.17
C GLU A 122 6.27 14.56 -1.41
N GLU A 123 7.57 14.37 -1.20
CA GLU A 123 8.54 14.16 -2.29
C GLU A 123 8.24 12.93 -3.12
N VAL A 124 7.73 11.84 -2.50
CA VAL A 124 7.34 10.63 -3.24
C VAL A 124 6.13 10.92 -4.12
N LEU A 125 5.14 11.65 -3.61
CA LEU A 125 3.95 12.06 -4.38
C LEU A 125 4.32 13.00 -5.53
N GLN A 126 5.29 13.89 -5.33
CA GLN A 126 5.78 14.77 -6.39
C GLN A 126 6.56 13.99 -7.45
N LYS A 127 7.47 13.10 -7.05
CA LYS A 127 8.25 12.26 -7.97
C LYS A 127 7.35 11.33 -8.78
N SER A 128 6.34 10.71 -8.16
CA SER A 128 5.42 9.83 -8.87
C SER A 128 4.66 10.59 -9.95
N GLN A 129 4.19 11.80 -9.66
CA GLN A 129 3.53 12.66 -10.66
C GLN A 129 4.44 13.04 -11.82
N ILE A 130 5.75 13.20 -11.58
CA ILE A 130 6.73 13.53 -12.63
C ILE A 130 7.05 12.30 -13.48
N GLU A 131 7.32 11.15 -12.86
CA GLU A 131 7.56 9.88 -13.57
C GLU A 131 6.33 9.49 -14.42
N ASP A 132 5.12 9.75 -13.92
CA ASP A 132 3.88 9.56 -14.67
C ASP A 132 3.80 10.46 -15.91
N SER A 133 4.32 11.70 -15.83
CA SER A 133 4.26 12.70 -16.91
C SER A 133 5.25 12.52 -18.07
N GLU A 134 6.27 11.67 -17.91
CA GLU A 134 7.27 11.42 -18.96
C GLU A 134 6.89 10.25 -19.90
N THR A 135 5.70 9.66 -19.73
CA THR A 135 5.17 8.58 -20.59
C THR A 135 3.86 8.97 -21.29
N ASP A 136 3.98 9.84 -22.29
CA ASP A 136 2.96 10.55 -23.10
C ASP A 136 1.75 9.74 -23.69
N ALA A 137 1.64 8.42 -23.51
CA ALA A 137 0.58 7.61 -24.14
C ALA A 137 -0.22 6.69 -23.19
N LYS A 138 0.10 6.66 -21.89
CA LYS A 138 -0.59 5.82 -20.89
C LYS A 138 -1.23 6.63 -19.76
N GLU A 139 -1.00 7.94 -19.75
CA GLU A 139 -1.22 8.82 -18.60
C GLU A 139 -2.67 9.30 -18.45
N GLU A 140 -3.28 9.84 -19.51
CA GLU A 140 -4.69 10.29 -19.47
C GLU A 140 -5.61 9.11 -19.17
N ASP A 141 -5.40 7.98 -19.84
CA ASP A 141 -6.22 6.78 -19.63
C ASP A 141 -6.11 6.25 -18.20
N LEU A 142 -4.94 6.24 -17.55
CA LEU A 142 -4.80 5.72 -16.18
C LEU A 142 -5.32 6.70 -15.13
N LYS A 143 -5.07 8.02 -15.26
CA LYS A 143 -5.62 9.03 -14.35
C LYS A 143 -7.13 9.15 -14.49
N GLU A 144 -7.64 9.30 -15.71
CA GLU A 144 -9.09 9.32 -15.95
C GLU A 144 -9.74 8.01 -15.50
N TRP A 145 -9.07 6.87 -15.70
CA TRP A 145 -9.57 5.60 -15.20
C TRP A 145 -9.58 5.55 -13.66
N LEU A 146 -8.50 5.93 -12.97
CA LEU A 146 -8.45 5.99 -11.51
C LEU A 146 -9.48 6.97 -10.93
N GLU A 147 -9.71 8.10 -11.59
CA GLU A 147 -10.76 9.07 -11.21
C GLU A 147 -12.17 8.57 -11.53
N SER A 148 -12.33 7.75 -12.57
CA SER A 148 -13.60 7.11 -12.94
C SER A 148 -13.94 5.88 -12.09
N ILE A 149 -12.95 5.25 -11.46
CA ILE A 149 -13.15 4.10 -10.59
C ILE A 149 -13.91 4.55 -9.36
N ARG A 150 -15.13 4.05 -9.21
CA ARG A 150 -15.91 4.29 -8.01
C ARG A 150 -15.42 3.38 -6.89
N PRO A 151 -15.65 3.73 -5.62
CA PRO A 151 -15.38 2.84 -4.49
C PRO A 151 -15.93 1.42 -4.66
N GLU A 152 -17.05 1.27 -5.38
CA GLU A 152 -17.70 -0.01 -5.67
C GLU A 152 -17.00 -0.88 -6.73
N ASP A 153 -16.07 -0.31 -7.50
CA ASP A 153 -15.37 -1.02 -8.58
C ASP A 153 -14.09 -1.71 -8.05
N PHE A 154 -13.60 -1.31 -6.87
CA PHE A 154 -12.59 -2.05 -6.12
C PHE A 154 -13.17 -3.36 -5.56
N GLY A 155 -12.59 -4.51 -5.93
CA GLY A 155 -12.97 -5.82 -5.39
C GLY A 155 -14.05 -6.61 -6.14
N LYS A 156 -14.60 -6.11 -7.26
CA LYS A 156 -15.61 -6.88 -8.05
C LYS A 156 -15.05 -8.01 -8.94
N GLN A 157 -13.74 -8.23 -8.96
CA GLN A 157 -13.10 -9.28 -9.78
C GLN A 157 -12.35 -10.35 -8.96
N SER A 158 -12.60 -10.48 -7.66
CA SER A 158 -12.11 -11.58 -6.81
C SER A 158 -12.83 -12.92 -7.08
N SER A 159 -13.14 -13.24 -8.34
CA SER A 159 -13.67 -14.54 -8.78
C SER A 159 -12.69 -15.20 -9.74
N ILE A 160 -11.58 -15.69 -9.18
CA ILE A 160 -10.73 -16.71 -9.80
C ILE A 160 -10.56 -17.83 -8.79
#